data_AF-A0A7S4MLS9-F1
#
_entry.id   AF-A0A7S4MLS9-F1
#
_cell.length_a   1.000
_cell.length_b   1.000
_cell.length_c   1.000
_cell.angle_alpha   90.00
_cell.angle_beta   90.00
_cell.angle_gamma   90.00
#
_symmetry.space_group_name_H-M   'P 1'
#
loop_
_entity.id
_entity.type
_entity.pdbx_description
1 polymer ?
#
loop_
_entity_poly.entity_id
_entity_poly.type
_entity_poly.pdbx_seq_one_letter_code
_entity_poly.pdbx_strand_id
1 'polypeptide(L)'
;EILPITPLPWSRGPIRSLESTADTIYILDYEKQLWRSEIDPSNSTSLEFVPLTKLPRIIQITACYSHVALLDEDGKVWIDKQLQNDVIEYQRSQRSVLKVISDYF
;
A
#
# COMPACT_ATOMS: atom_id res chain seq x y z
N GLU A 1 27.24 -3.35 -17.37
CA GLU A 1 26.53 -3.90 -16.20
C GLU A 1 25.06 -3.60 -16.40
N ILE A 2 24.21 -4.61 -16.58
CA ILE A 2 22.77 -4.39 -16.82
C ILE A 2 22.13 -4.27 -15.43
N LEU A 3 21.52 -3.12 -15.13
CA LEU A 3 20.80 -2.93 -13.86
C LEU A 3 19.70 -4.00 -13.75
N PRO A 4 19.50 -4.62 -12.57
CA PRO A 4 18.44 -5.60 -12.39
C PRO A 4 17.09 -4.94 -12.67
N ILE A 5 16.39 -5.46 -13.66
CA ILE A 5 15.00 -5.11 -13.97
C ILE A 5 14.17 -5.57 -12.77
N THR A 6 13.70 -4.63 -11.96
CA THR A 6 12.74 -4.96 -10.90
C THR A 6 11.45 -5.41 -11.58
N PRO A 7 10.96 -6.64 -11.32
CA PRO A 7 9.77 -7.17 -11.97
C PRO A 7 8.55 -6.30 -11.64
N LEU A 8 7.68 -6.08 -12.62
CA LEU A 8 6.46 -5.30 -12.43
C LEU A 8 5.44 -6.08 -11.59
N PRO A 9 4.48 -5.40 -10.92
CA PRO A 9 3.54 -6.07 -10.02
C PRO A 9 2.78 -7.24 -10.66
N TRP A 10 2.40 -7.10 -11.93
CA TRP A 10 1.64 -8.10 -12.68
C TRP A 10 2.49 -9.25 -13.23
N SER A 11 3.83 -9.17 -13.21
CA SER A 11 4.66 -10.30 -13.64
C SER A 11 4.72 -11.42 -12.58
N ARG A 12 4.17 -11.17 -11.39
CA ARG A 12 4.15 -12.12 -10.25
C ARG A 12 2.84 -12.90 -10.14
N GLY A 13 1.92 -12.73 -11.08
CA GLY A 13 0.59 -13.36 -11.09
C GLY A 13 -0.55 -12.34 -11.15
N PRO A 14 -1.81 -12.78 -11.01
CA PRO A 14 -2.95 -11.88 -11.03
C PRO A 14 -2.89 -10.90 -9.85
N ILE A 15 -3.18 -9.63 -10.12
CA ILE A 15 -3.25 -8.59 -9.09
C ILE A 15 -4.36 -8.93 -8.10
N ARG A 16 -4.07 -8.87 -6.80
CA ARG A 16 -5.06 -9.14 -5.74
C ARG A 16 -5.99 -7.96 -5.53
N SER A 17 -5.43 -6.75 -5.53
CA SER A 17 -6.17 -5.53 -5.28
C SER A 17 -5.42 -4.32 -5.82
N LEU A 18 -6.18 -3.28 -6.17
CA LEU A 18 -5.70 -1.98 -6.59
C LEU A 18 -6.53 -0.93 -5.86
N GLU A 19 -5.85 0.05 -5.28
CA GLU A 19 -6.46 1.17 -4.56
C GLU A 19 -5.74 2.46 -4.94
N SER A 20 -6.43 3.60 -4.89
CA SER A 20 -5.82 4.90 -5.21
C SER A 20 -6.14 5.96 -4.17
N THR A 21 -5.15 6.79 -3.87
CA THR A 21 -5.31 8.07 -3.18
C THR A 21 -5.43 9.19 -4.21
N ALA A 22 -5.40 10.45 -3.78
CA ALA A 22 -5.43 11.61 -4.68
C ALA A 22 -4.27 11.63 -5.69
N ASP A 23 -3.11 11.11 -5.30
CA ASP A 23 -1.83 11.26 -5.98
C ASP A 23 -1.06 9.95 -6.13
N THR A 24 -1.56 8.83 -5.60
CA THR A 24 -0.80 7.58 -5.54
C THR A 24 -1.70 6.40 -5.89
N ILE A 25 -1.17 5.47 -6.71
CA ILE A 25 -1.78 4.17 -6.97
C ILE A 25 -1.04 3.12 -6.15
N TYR A 26 -1.77 2.32 -5.42
CA TYR A 26 -1.28 1.16 -4.69
C TYR A 26 -1.73 -0.13 -5.36
N ILE A 27 -0.80 -1.08 -5.51
CA ILE A 27 -1.08 -2.39 -6.06
C ILE A 27 -0.63 -3.46 -5.07
N LEU A 28 -1.55 -4.35 -4.71
CA LEU A 28 -1.24 -5.57 -3.98
C LEU A 28 -1.09 -6.72 -4.97
N ASP A 29 0.12 -7.25 -5.09
CA ASP A 29 0.38 -8.36 -6.00
C ASP A 29 -0.04 -9.73 -5.45
N TYR A 30 0.05 -10.76 -6.29
CA TYR A 30 -0.31 -12.13 -5.94
C TYR A 30 0.50 -12.69 -4.75
N GLU A 31 1.75 -12.26 -4.61
CA GLU A 31 2.69 -12.70 -3.58
C GLU A 31 2.60 -11.87 -2.29
N LYS A 32 1.54 -11.05 -2.16
CA LYS A 32 1.26 -10.21 -0.99
C LYS A 32 2.26 -9.06 -0.80
N GLN A 33 2.99 -8.67 -1.84
CA GLN A 33 3.84 -7.47 -1.82
C GLN A 33 3.03 -6.26 -2.24
N LEU A 34 3.19 -5.17 -1.49
CA LEU A 34 2.60 -3.88 -1.80
C LEU A 34 3.54 -3.06 -2.69
N TRP A 35 2.98 -2.46 -3.73
CA TRP A 35 3.65 -1.54 -4.65
C TRP A 35 2.95 -0.20 -4.63
N ARG A 36 3.69 0.87 -4.90
CA ARG A 36 3.13 2.21 -5.11
C ARG A 36 3.64 2.85 -6.39
N SER A 37 2.84 3.74 -6.97
CA SER A 37 3.25 4.64 -8.03
C SER A 37 2.65 6.01 -7.77
N GLU A 38 3.50 7.05 -7.75
CA GLU A 38 3.07 8.43 -7.60
C GLU A 38 2.65 8.96 -8.98
N ILE A 39 1.46 9.55 -9.02
CA ILE A 39 0.93 10.25 -10.20
C ILE A 39 1.51 11.66 -10.16
N ASP A 40 2.53 11.90 -10.98
CA ASP A 40 3.01 13.26 -11.24
C ASP A 40 2.16 13.89 -12.36
N PRO A 41 1.28 14.87 -12.06
CA PRO A 41 0.46 15.53 -13.08
C PRO A 41 1.29 16.32 -14.09
N SER A 42 2.55 16.64 -13.78
CA SER A 42 3.48 17.33 -14.68
C SER A 42 4.25 16.40 -15.62
N ASN A 43 4.30 15.10 -15.32
CA ASN A 43 5.01 14.09 -16.09
C ASN A 43 4.11 12.88 -16.37
N SER A 44 3.20 13.04 -17.35
CA SER A 44 2.14 12.06 -17.66
C SER A 44 2.60 10.80 -18.39
N THR A 45 3.91 10.55 -18.53
CA THR A 45 4.43 9.62 -19.56
C THR A 45 4.89 8.27 -19.04
N SER A 46 5.07 8.07 -17.73
CA SER A 46 5.40 6.75 -17.19
C SER A 46 5.06 6.63 -15.70
N LEU A 47 4.12 5.74 -15.36
CA LEU A 47 3.91 5.29 -13.99
C LEU A 47 5.03 4.31 -13.62
N GLU A 48 5.94 4.73 -12.75
CA GLU A 48 6.93 3.85 -12.15
C GLU A 48 6.36 3.20 -10.88
N PHE A 49 6.41 1.87 -10.81
CA PHE A 49 5.95 1.13 -9.64
C PHE A 49 7.14 0.74 -8.76
N VAL A 50 7.13 1.22 -7.51
CA VAL A 50 8.15 0.94 -6.51
C VAL A 50 7.61 -0.06 -5.48
N PRO A 51 8.31 -1.17 -5.20
CA PRO A 51 7.90 -2.11 -4.17
C PRO A 51 8.21 -1.57 -2.77
N LEU A 52 7.26 -1.72 -1.84
CA LEU A 52 7.42 -1.34 -0.44
C LEU A 52 7.96 -2.52 0.37
N THR A 53 9.26 -2.79 0.22
CA THR A 53 9.93 -4.00 0.76
C THR A 53 10.12 -4.02 2.27
N LYS A 54 9.91 -2.88 2.95
CA LYS A 54 10.00 -2.78 4.43
C LYS A 54 8.72 -3.22 5.15
N LEU A 55 7.63 -3.43 4.42
CA LEU A 55 6.36 -3.89 4.99
C LEU A 55 6.34 -5.43 5.04
N PRO A 56 5.64 -6.01 6.03
CA PRO A 56 5.32 -7.44 5.99
C PRO A 56 4.41 -7.76 4.80
N ARG A 57 4.14 -9.04 4.58
CA ARG A 57 3.20 -9.48 3.56
C ARG A 57 1.79 -8.97 3.89
N ILE A 58 1.22 -8.21 2.95
CA ILE A 58 -0.09 -7.58 3.08
C ILE A 58 -1.16 -8.47 2.46
N ILE A 59 -2.28 -8.66 3.15
CA ILE A 59 -3.40 -9.47 2.66
C ILE A 59 -4.59 -8.61 2.22
N GLN A 60 -4.68 -7.37 2.69
CA GLN A 60 -5.74 -6.43 2.31
C GLN A 60 -5.25 -4.99 2.39
N ILE A 61 -5.77 -4.16 1.49
CA ILE A 61 -5.53 -2.72 1.41
C ILE A 61 -6.89 -1.99 1.32
N THR A 62 -6.95 -0.78 1.85
CA THR A 62 -8.01 0.18 1.60
C THR A 62 -7.42 1.58 1.58
N ALA A 63 -7.84 2.41 0.63
CA ALA A 63 -7.38 3.80 0.54
C ALA A 63 -8.55 4.78 0.73
N CYS A 64 -8.20 5.95 1.23
CA CYS A 64 -9.02 7.17 1.21
C CYS A 64 -8.21 8.27 0.50
N TYR A 65 -8.77 9.47 0.40
CA TYR A 65 -8.17 10.58 -0.36
C TYR A 65 -6.67 10.81 -0.06
N SER A 66 -6.26 10.75 1.21
CA SER A 66 -4.88 11.04 1.65
C SER A 66 -4.21 9.93 2.47
N HIS A 67 -4.89 8.80 2.69
CA HIS A 67 -4.44 7.77 3.62
C HIS A 67 -4.66 6.37 3.06
N VAL A 68 -3.81 5.44 3.46
CA VAL A 68 -3.99 4.02 3.17
C VAL A 68 -3.88 3.21 4.46
N ALA A 69 -4.76 2.24 4.63
CA ALA A 69 -4.70 1.24 5.69
C ALA A 69 -4.43 -0.14 5.08
N LEU A 70 -3.52 -0.88 5.72
CA LEU A 70 -3.02 -2.17 5.27
C LEU A 70 -3.19 -3.21 6.38
N LEU A 71 -3.62 -4.41 6.03
CA LEU A 71 -3.70 -5.55 6.94
C LEU A 71 -2.62 -6.57 6.55
N ASP A 72 -1.73 -6.92 7.48
CA ASP A 72 -0.74 -7.96 7.27
C ASP A 72 -1.24 -9.38 7.61
N GLU A 73 -0.43 -10.39 7.31
CA GLU A 73 -0.78 -11.79 7.56
C GLU A 73 -0.82 -12.21 9.03
N ASP A 74 -0.23 -11.41 9.93
CA ASP A 74 -0.31 -11.60 11.38
C ASP A 74 -1.52 -10.87 12.00
N GLY A 75 -2.34 -10.22 11.17
CA GLY A 75 -3.55 -9.50 11.58
C GLY A 75 -3.28 -8.09 12.11
N LYS A 76 -2.08 -7.55 11.92
CA LYS A 76 -1.72 -6.20 12.34
C LYS A 76 -2.03 -5.19 11.23
N VAL A 77 -2.49 -4.01 11.68
CA VAL A 77 -2.89 -2.92 10.80
C VAL A 77 -1.80 -1.86 10.75
N TRP A 78 -1.46 -1.43 9.54
CA TRP A 78 -0.51 -0.36 9.25
C TRP A 78 -1.28 0.78 8.60
N ILE A 79 -1.02 2.00 9.02
CA ILE A 79 -1.66 3.19 8.43
C ILE A 79 -0.54 4.10 7.97
N ASP A 80 -0.58 4.46 6.70
CA ASP A 80 0.33 5.46 6.18
C ASP A 80 -0.36 6.83 6.09
N LYS A 81 0.34 7.85 6.60
CA LYS A 81 -0.05 9.26 6.50
C LYS A 81 0.65 10.00 5.35
N GLN A 82 1.77 9.45 4.87
CA GLN A 82 2.57 9.82 3.71
C GLN A 82 3.83 8.96 3.81
N LEU A 83 3.99 7.97 2.94
CA LEU A 83 5.17 7.10 2.82
C LEU A 83 6.40 7.89 2.33
N GLN A 84 6.59 9.15 2.75
CA GLN A 84 7.73 9.96 2.35
C GLN A 84 8.93 9.77 3.27
N ASN A 85 8.80 9.42 4.56
CA ASN A 85 10.02 9.20 5.37
C ASN A 85 9.99 8.20 6.55
N ASP A 86 8.87 7.80 7.13
CA ASP A 86 8.87 6.80 8.21
C ASP A 86 7.57 5.99 8.24
N VAL A 87 7.67 4.67 8.08
CA VAL A 87 6.52 3.77 8.28
C VAL A 87 6.22 3.73 9.78
N ILE A 88 5.14 4.38 10.19
CA ILE A 88 4.70 4.35 11.60
C ILE A 88 3.84 3.10 11.81
N GLU A 89 4.35 2.19 12.63
CA GLU A 89 3.58 1.08 13.17
C GLU A 89 2.43 1.59 14.06
N TYR A 90 1.17 1.26 13.73
CA TYR A 90 0.03 1.57 14.59
C TYR A 90 -0.23 0.44 15.60
N GLN A 91 0.45 0.48 16.76
CA GLN A 91 0.10 -0.36 17.90
C GLN A 91 -0.95 0.36 18.77
N ARG A 92 -2.25 0.15 18.50
CA ARG A 92 -3.26 0.33 19.55
C ARG A 92 -3.27 -0.94 20.39
N SER A 93 -2.70 -0.81 21.59
CA SER A 93 -2.72 -1.79 22.68
C SER A 93 -3.96 -2.69 22.65
N GLN A 94 -3.74 -4.00 22.61
CA GLN A 94 -4.59 -5.10 23.07
C GLN A 94 -5.87 -4.68 23.84
N ARG A 95 -6.88 -4.14 23.14
CA ARG A 95 -8.26 -4.01 23.59
C ARG A 95 -9.16 -3.97 22.36
N SER A 96 -9.70 -5.15 22.05
CA SER A 96 -11.03 -5.32 21.46
C SER A 96 -11.18 -4.85 20.01
N VAL A 97 -11.12 -5.84 19.11
CA VAL A 97 -12.06 -6.06 17.99
C VAL A 97 -13.01 -4.88 17.72
N LEU A 98 -12.82 -4.20 16.58
CA LEU A 98 -13.77 -3.27 15.92
C LEU A 98 -14.22 -2.02 16.71
N LYS A 99 -13.58 -0.89 16.40
CA LYS A 99 -14.19 0.46 16.32
C LYS A 99 -13.18 1.29 15.51
N VAL A 100 -13.44 1.67 14.26
CA VAL A 100 -14.39 2.74 13.91
C VAL A 100 -15.03 2.44 12.54
N ILE A 101 -16.27 1.94 12.59
CA ILE A 101 -17.32 2.31 11.63
C ILE A 101 -18.37 2.97 12.51
N SER A 102 -18.23 4.27 12.81
CA SER A 102 -19.29 5.03 13.48
C SER A 102 -19.42 6.48 13.06
N ASP A 103 -18.50 7.01 12.26
CA ASP A 103 -18.59 8.42 11.87
C ASP A 103 -18.94 8.46 10.37
N TYR A 104 -20.02 7.76 10.03
CA TYR A 104 -20.84 8.09 8.85
C TYR A 104 -21.60 9.37 9.18
N PHE A 105 -20.95 10.53 9.07
CA PHE A 105 -21.46 11.88 8.74
C PHE A 105 -20.28 12.84 8.58
#